data_AF-A0A484F444-F1
#
_entry.id   AF-A0A484F444-F1
#
_cell.length_a   1.000
_cell.length_b   1.000
_cell.length_c   1.000
_cell.angle_alpha   90.00
_cell.angle_beta   90.00
_cell.angle_gamma   90.00
#
_symmetry.space_group_name_H-M   'P 1'
#
loop_
_entity.id
_entity.type
_entity.pdbx_description
1 polymer ?
#
loop_
_entity_poly.entity_id
_entity_poly.type
_entity_poly.pdbx_seq_one_letter_code
_entity_poly.pdbx_strand_id
1 'polypeptide(L)'
;MICHYDFKTGILLLEEDILMPTDHDIDEIGICPKCSGQLKSLSGHFRKGKTQDSDEQIIVSACTICSTVFVNIYDSNWSWINDAEPELVDLILPPDYKNETQVDGAQNHKKQNNDNEINDGGIQKNQKRKDQKDEKKDPFFIPVYSDIINTVEELNKIPREQLLTIFSKTEIDALIKRAGNEKYIRQYYHRAKKKYQKFEEIFGIKINI
;
A
#
# COMPACT_ATOMS: atom_id res chain seq x y z
N MET A 1 -0.19 -2.41 -24.73
CA MET A 1 0.78 -1.42 -24.24
C MET A 1 2.17 -1.97 -24.53
N ILE A 2 3.06 -1.17 -25.11
CA ILE A 2 4.47 -1.56 -25.29
C ILE A 2 5.16 -1.36 -23.95
N CYS A 3 5.83 -2.40 -23.45
CA CYS A 3 6.49 -2.37 -22.16
C CYS A 3 7.65 -3.37 -22.18
N HIS A 4 8.87 -2.84 -22.24
CA HIS A 4 10.11 -3.60 -22.35
C HIS A 4 11.05 -3.21 -21.23
N TYR A 5 11.65 -4.21 -20.58
CA TYR A 5 12.58 -3.96 -19.47
C TYR A 5 13.89 -4.71 -19.70
N ASP A 6 14.99 -3.98 -19.55
CA ASP A 6 16.34 -4.53 -19.58
C ASP A 6 16.87 -4.73 -18.16
N PHE A 7 17.01 -6.00 -17.79
CA PHE A 7 17.52 -6.41 -16.49
C PHE A 7 18.98 -6.03 -16.21
N LYS A 8 19.80 -5.88 -17.26
CA LYS A 8 21.22 -5.56 -17.11
C LYS A 8 21.42 -4.08 -16.83
N THR A 9 20.67 -3.24 -17.52
CA THR A 9 20.82 -1.78 -17.45
C THR A 9 19.80 -1.12 -16.53
N GLY A 10 18.71 -1.82 -16.19
CA GLY A 10 17.58 -1.28 -15.43
C GLY A 10 16.69 -0.35 -16.26
N ILE A 11 16.89 -0.26 -17.57
CA ILE A 11 16.17 0.65 -18.47
C ILE A 11 14.79 0.10 -18.77
N LEU A 12 13.79 1.00 -18.75
CA LEU A 12 12.42 0.69 -19.08
C LEU A 12 12.02 1.46 -20.35
N LEU A 13 11.59 0.75 -21.39
CA LEU A 13 10.86 1.34 -22.51
C LEU A 13 9.36 1.15 -22.25
N LEU A 14 8.66 2.24 -22.02
CA LEU A 14 7.22 2.26 -21.80
C LEU A 14 6.57 3.10 -22.91
N GLU A 15 5.78 2.45 -23.75
CA GLU A 15 5.20 3.06 -24.95
C GLU A 15 6.30 3.57 -25.90
N GLU A 16 6.54 4.88 -25.93
CA GLU A 16 7.57 5.54 -26.74
C GLU A 16 8.69 6.14 -25.89
N ASP A 17 8.58 6.08 -24.56
CA ASP A 17 9.50 6.71 -23.62
C ASP A 17 10.58 5.74 -23.14
N ILE A 18 11.84 6.13 -23.28
CA ILE A 18 12.98 5.45 -22.67
C ILE A 18 13.23 6.08 -21.30
N LEU A 19 12.96 5.32 -20.25
CA LEU A 19 13.07 5.73 -18.86
C LEU A 19 14.34 5.11 -18.24
N MET A 20 15.18 5.99 -17.71
CA MET A 20 16.38 5.61 -16.98
C MET A 20 16.03 5.37 -15.52
N PRO A 21 16.65 4.36 -14.86
CA PRO A 21 16.40 4.11 -13.46
C PRO A 21 16.88 5.30 -12.62
N THR A 22 15.99 5.84 -11.80
CA THR A 22 16.27 6.93 -10.85
C THR A 22 16.84 6.40 -9.53
N ASP A 23 16.48 5.16 -9.18
CA ASP A 23 16.96 4.45 -8.00
C ASP A 23 17.00 2.93 -8.27
N HIS A 24 17.75 2.23 -7.40
CA HIS A 24 17.83 0.77 -7.37
C HIS A 24 17.56 0.23 -5.95
N ASP A 25 16.90 1.03 -5.13
CA ASP A 25 16.60 0.64 -3.76
C ASP A 25 15.57 -0.50 -3.76
N ILE A 26 15.81 -1.52 -2.94
CA ILE A 26 14.98 -2.72 -2.85
C ILE A 26 13.96 -2.53 -1.70
N ASP A 27 12.76 -2.09 -2.06
CA ASP A 27 11.65 -1.84 -1.16
C ASP A 27 10.50 -2.83 -1.36
N GLU A 28 9.69 -3.00 -0.31
CA GLU A 28 8.43 -3.75 -0.41
C GLU A 28 7.37 -2.92 -1.14
N ILE A 29 7.05 -3.33 -2.37
CA ILE A 29 6.10 -2.61 -3.23
C ILE A 29 4.67 -3.09 -3.00
N GLY A 30 4.50 -4.39 -2.71
CA GLY A 30 3.18 -4.96 -2.51
C GLY A 30 3.13 -6.47 -2.61
N ILE A 31 2.00 -6.97 -3.09
CA ILE A 31 1.71 -8.40 -3.23
C ILE A 31 1.52 -8.74 -4.71
N CYS A 32 2.12 -9.83 -5.14
CA CYS A 32 2.06 -10.36 -6.49
C CYS A 32 0.62 -10.80 -6.82
N PRO A 33 0.04 -10.32 -7.93
CA PRO A 33 -1.32 -10.70 -8.32
C PRO A 33 -1.45 -12.17 -8.72
N LYS A 34 -0.35 -12.83 -9.12
CA LYS A 34 -0.37 -14.24 -9.56
C LYS A 34 -0.32 -15.24 -8.41
N CYS A 35 0.55 -15.03 -7.43
CA CYS A 35 0.82 -16.04 -6.39
C CYS A 35 0.67 -15.53 -4.96
N SER A 36 0.26 -14.27 -4.77
CA SER A 36 0.22 -13.60 -3.46
C SER A 36 1.57 -13.51 -2.72
N GLY A 37 2.67 -13.78 -3.41
CA GLY A 37 4.03 -13.56 -2.89
C GLY A 37 4.37 -12.07 -2.77
N GLN A 38 5.41 -11.76 -2.02
CA GLN A 38 5.88 -10.38 -1.87
C GLN A 38 6.51 -9.86 -3.17
N LEU A 39 6.20 -8.61 -3.53
CA LEU A 39 6.87 -7.85 -4.59
C LEU A 39 7.98 -6.98 -3.98
N LYS A 40 9.18 -7.08 -4.56
CA LYS A 40 10.31 -6.21 -4.25
C LYS A 40 10.67 -5.37 -5.47
N SER A 41 11.01 -4.09 -5.29
CA SER A 41 11.49 -3.27 -6.39
C SER A 41 12.81 -3.77 -6.94
N LEU A 42 12.96 -3.56 -8.24
CA LEU A 42 14.19 -3.72 -9.01
C LEU A 42 14.78 -2.34 -9.38
N SER A 43 13.91 -1.40 -9.79
CA SER A 43 14.29 -0.04 -10.16
C SER A 43 13.08 0.90 -10.14
N GLY A 44 13.27 2.14 -9.67
CA GLY A 44 12.33 3.24 -9.82
C GLY A 44 12.61 4.08 -11.06
N HIS A 45 11.57 4.69 -11.61
CA HIS A 45 11.57 5.47 -12.84
C HIS A 45 10.58 6.63 -12.72
N PHE A 46 10.84 7.71 -13.44
CA PHE A 46 9.98 8.89 -13.46
C PHE A 46 9.66 9.31 -14.88
N ARG A 47 8.37 9.50 -15.17
CA ARG A 47 7.90 10.00 -16.46
C ARG A 47 7.18 11.33 -16.24
N LYS A 48 7.70 12.40 -16.86
CA LYS A 48 7.05 13.72 -16.83
C LYS A 48 5.83 13.71 -17.72
N GLY A 49 4.71 14.17 -17.18
CA GLY A 49 3.50 14.36 -17.94
C GLY A 49 3.45 15.72 -18.64
N LYS A 50 2.36 15.97 -19.37
CA LYS A 50 2.12 17.28 -20.03
C LYS A 50 1.79 18.39 -19.03
N THR A 51 1.28 18.00 -17.87
CA THR A 51 1.00 18.86 -16.71
C THR A 51 1.67 18.27 -15.48
N GLN A 52 1.92 19.10 -14.46
CA GLN A 52 2.55 18.65 -13.20
C GLN A 52 1.73 17.56 -12.49
N ASP A 53 0.40 17.56 -12.64
CA ASP A 53 -0.48 16.53 -12.09
C ASP A 53 -0.51 15.23 -12.90
N SER A 54 0.17 15.20 -14.05
CA SER A 54 0.29 14.02 -14.92
C SER A 54 1.68 13.38 -14.86
N ASP A 55 2.53 13.82 -13.92
CA ASP A 55 3.78 13.14 -13.63
C ASP A 55 3.51 11.75 -13.03
N GLU A 56 4.29 10.78 -13.45
CA GLU A 56 4.12 9.39 -13.07
C GLU A 56 5.38 8.85 -12.38
N GLN A 57 5.14 8.15 -11.28
CA GLN A 57 6.13 7.35 -10.57
C GLN A 57 5.98 5.90 -11.02
N ILE A 58 7.03 5.30 -11.54
CA ILE A 58 6.98 3.97 -12.13
C ILE A 58 7.99 3.06 -11.43
N ILE A 59 7.53 1.96 -10.87
CA ILE A 59 8.39 0.99 -10.17
C ILE A 59 8.37 -0.33 -10.91
N VAL A 60 9.55 -0.80 -11.32
CA VAL A 60 9.70 -2.18 -11.79
C VAL A 60 9.94 -3.06 -10.58
N SER A 61 9.16 -4.13 -10.42
CA SER A 61 9.24 -5.04 -9.27
C SER A 61 9.23 -6.50 -9.69
N ALA A 62 9.81 -7.36 -8.87
CA ALA A 62 9.79 -8.81 -9.05
C ALA A 62 9.15 -9.51 -7.86
N CYS A 63 8.39 -10.56 -8.14
CA CYS A 63 7.89 -11.45 -7.09
C CYS A 63 8.99 -12.34 -6.53
N THR A 64 9.10 -12.39 -5.21
CA THR A 64 10.09 -13.24 -4.52
C THR A 64 9.77 -14.74 -4.57
N ILE A 65 8.57 -15.12 -5.03
CA ILE A 65 8.12 -16.52 -5.09
C ILE A 65 8.11 -17.04 -6.53
N CYS A 66 7.32 -16.41 -7.40
CA CYS A 66 7.15 -16.87 -8.79
C CYS A 66 8.05 -16.14 -9.79
N SER A 67 8.89 -15.22 -9.34
CA SER A 67 9.84 -14.44 -10.15
C SER A 67 9.21 -13.62 -11.29
N THR A 68 7.87 -13.53 -11.35
CA THR A 68 7.19 -12.67 -12.32
C THR A 68 7.52 -11.21 -12.05
N VAL A 69 7.79 -10.48 -13.12
CA VAL A 69 8.14 -9.06 -13.12
C VAL A 69 6.90 -8.24 -13.45
N PHE A 70 6.77 -7.10 -12.79
CA PHE A 70 5.70 -6.15 -13.00
C PHE A 70 6.28 -4.74 -13.12
N VAL A 71 5.65 -3.92 -13.94
CA VAL A 71 5.80 -2.46 -13.96
C VAL A 71 4.57 -1.89 -13.27
N ASN A 72 4.76 -1.20 -12.15
CA ASN A 72 3.72 -0.60 -11.33
C ASN A 72 3.73 0.91 -11.56
N ILE A 73 2.63 1.46 -12.07
CA ILE A 73 2.51 2.87 -12.46
C ILE A 73 1.64 3.59 -11.43
N TYR A 74 2.13 4.71 -10.92
CA TYR A 74 1.46 5.56 -9.94
C TYR A 74 1.45 7.00 -10.43
N ASP A 75 0.48 7.78 -9.96
CA ASP A 75 0.52 9.25 -10.13
C ASP A 75 1.52 9.90 -9.16
N SER A 76 1.70 11.21 -9.31
CA SER A 76 2.54 12.04 -8.45
C SER A 76 2.21 11.94 -6.95
N ASN A 77 1.00 11.48 -6.59
CA ASN A 77 0.55 11.27 -5.21
C ASN A 77 0.70 9.81 -4.75
N TRP A 78 1.45 8.97 -5.47
CA TRP A 78 1.62 7.54 -5.21
C TRP A 78 0.32 6.73 -5.25
N SER A 79 -0.73 7.26 -5.89
CA SER A 79 -1.95 6.49 -6.11
C SER A 79 -1.79 5.60 -7.31
N TRP A 80 -2.22 4.34 -7.17
CA TRP A 80 -2.07 3.35 -8.23
C TRP A 80 -2.88 3.74 -9.48
N ILE A 81 -2.23 3.66 -10.64
CA ILE A 81 -2.85 3.88 -11.96
C ILE A 81 -3.02 2.55 -12.68
N ASN A 82 -1.92 1.79 -12.82
CA ASN A 82 -1.92 0.56 -13.62
C ASN A 82 -0.77 -0.38 -13.25
N ASP A 83 -0.90 -1.64 -13.65
CA ASP A 83 0.17 -2.64 -13.64
C ASP A 83 0.37 -3.22 -15.05
N ALA A 84 1.60 -3.59 -15.39
CA ALA A 84 1.90 -4.31 -16.61
C ALA A 84 2.98 -5.37 -16.41
N GLU A 85 2.95 -6.41 -17.24
CA GLU A 85 4.04 -7.36 -17.33
C GLU A 85 4.95 -6.93 -18.49
N PRO A 86 6.22 -6.54 -18.21
CA PRO A 86 7.13 -6.16 -19.27
C PRO A 86 7.64 -7.41 -20.00
N GLU A 87 7.87 -7.29 -21.29
CA GLU A 87 8.73 -8.23 -22.00
C GLU A 87 10.19 -7.94 -21.63
N LEU A 88 10.94 -8.98 -21.30
CA LEU A 88 12.32 -8.87 -20.86
C LEU A 88 13.24 -8.93 -22.06
N VAL A 89 14.03 -7.87 -22.26
CA VAL A 89 14.86 -7.70 -23.45
C VAL A 89 16.24 -7.18 -23.07
N ASP A 90 17.22 -7.36 -23.95
CA ASP A 90 18.50 -6.66 -23.86
C ASP A 90 18.38 -5.38 -24.71
N LEU A 91 18.26 -4.20 -24.07
CA LEU A 91 18.12 -2.93 -24.80
C LEU A 91 19.50 -2.42 -25.22
N ILE A 92 19.63 -2.08 -26.50
CA ILE A 92 20.81 -1.40 -27.02
C ILE A 92 20.46 0.08 -27.18
N LEU A 93 20.93 0.91 -26.26
CA LEU A 93 20.77 2.35 -26.38
C LEU A 93 21.55 2.90 -27.59
N PRO A 94 21.02 3.91 -28.30
CA PRO A 94 21.79 4.66 -29.29
C PRO A 94 23.03 5.32 -28.64
N PRO A 95 24.17 5.40 -29.34
CA PRO A 95 25.41 5.97 -28.79
C PRO A 95 25.30 7.44 -28.36
N ASP A 96 24.29 8.14 -28.86
CA ASP A 96 24.05 9.58 -28.73
C ASP A 96 22.94 9.94 -27.73
N TYR A 97 22.38 8.98 -27.00
CA TYR A 97 21.36 9.25 -25.98
C TYR A 97 21.96 10.10 -24.83
N LYS A 98 21.45 11.33 -24.65
CA LYS A 98 21.83 12.25 -23.58
C LYS A 98 20.71 12.35 -22.54
N ASN A 99 21.05 12.09 -21.28
CA ASN A 99 20.15 12.15 -20.15
C ASN A 99 19.90 13.61 -19.73
N GLU A 100 18.70 14.14 -19.97
CA GLU A 100 18.29 15.49 -19.51
C GLU A 100 17.46 15.44 -18.23
N THR A 101 17.88 14.72 -17.18
CA THR A 101 17.40 15.03 -15.82
C THR A 101 18.35 14.52 -14.73
N GLN A 102 19.38 15.30 -14.41
CA GLN A 102 19.92 15.35 -13.05
C GLN A 102 19.18 16.47 -12.32
N VAL A 103 18.30 16.11 -11.39
CA VAL A 103 17.82 17.05 -10.38
C VAL A 103 18.32 16.53 -9.04
N ASP A 104 19.30 17.24 -8.50
CA ASP A 104 19.85 17.04 -7.17
C ASP A 104 18.72 17.14 -6.12
N GLY A 105 18.58 16.08 -5.31
CA GLY A 105 17.51 16.02 -4.33
C GLY A 105 17.62 14.87 -3.34
N ALA A 106 18.83 14.48 -2.94
CA ALA A 106 19.03 13.58 -1.81
C ALA A 106 18.58 14.28 -0.50
N GLN A 107 17.33 14.06 -0.09
CA GLN A 107 16.89 14.36 1.27
C GLN A 107 16.40 13.10 1.98
N ASN A 108 17.38 12.51 2.66
CA ASN A 108 17.23 11.62 3.79
C ASN A 108 16.18 12.14 4.79
N HIS A 109 15.08 11.43 4.98
CA HIS A 109 14.36 11.47 6.25
C HIS A 109 14.61 10.18 7.03
N LYS A 110 15.66 10.26 7.85
CA LYS A 110 15.96 9.36 8.95
C LYS A 110 14.74 9.21 9.87
N LYS A 111 14.41 7.96 10.19
CA LYS A 111 13.72 7.56 11.41
C LYS A 111 14.31 8.31 12.61
N GLN A 112 13.46 8.97 13.39
CA GLN A 112 13.74 9.26 14.79
C GLN A 112 12.72 8.53 15.65
N ASN A 113 13.21 7.47 16.29
CA ASN A 113 12.66 6.96 17.54
C ASN A 113 12.89 8.03 18.60
N ASN A 114 11.94 8.23 19.50
CA ASN A 114 12.21 8.75 20.84
C ASN A 114 11.31 8.01 21.82
N ASP A 115 11.92 7.07 22.53
CA ASP A 115 11.51 6.69 23.87
C ASP A 115 11.76 7.89 24.80
N ASN A 116 10.83 8.17 25.71
CA ASN A 116 11.20 8.41 27.11
C ASN A 116 9.99 8.39 28.04
N GLU A 117 10.24 7.72 29.14
CA GLU A 117 9.39 7.38 30.26
C GLU A 117 9.08 8.55 31.20
N ILE A 118 7.89 8.45 31.82
CA ILE A 118 7.55 8.65 33.23
C ILE A 118 7.90 10.00 33.91
N ASN A 119 6.87 10.69 34.44
CA ASN A 119 6.81 10.92 35.89
C ASN A 119 5.45 11.39 36.44
N ASP A 120 5.28 10.99 37.69
CA ASP A 120 4.14 11.01 38.59
C ASP A 120 3.50 12.37 38.93
N GLY A 121 2.24 12.29 39.37
CA GLY A 121 1.60 13.31 40.19
C GLY A 121 0.11 13.03 40.41
N GLY A 122 -0.24 12.34 41.51
CA GLY A 122 -1.61 12.09 41.98
C GLY A 122 -2.40 13.36 42.36
N ILE A 123 -3.65 13.38 42.84
CA ILE A 123 -4.55 12.43 43.52
C ILE A 123 -5.95 13.09 43.54
N GLN A 124 -7.04 12.31 43.34
CA GLN A 124 -8.41 12.35 43.95
C GLN A 124 -9.21 13.68 43.99
N LYS A 125 -10.54 13.78 43.93
CA LYS A 125 -11.74 12.92 43.98
C LYS A 125 -12.92 13.89 43.65
N ASN A 126 -13.97 13.45 42.96
CA ASN A 126 -15.32 13.41 43.56
C ASN A 126 -16.42 12.90 42.62
N GLN A 127 -17.29 12.13 43.26
CA GLN A 127 -18.44 11.38 42.78
C GLN A 127 -19.57 12.27 42.25
N LYS A 128 -20.36 11.73 41.31
CA LYS A 128 -21.82 11.54 41.50
C LYS A 128 -22.37 10.49 40.53
N ARG A 129 -23.03 9.49 41.11
CA ARG A 129 -23.77 8.40 40.46
C ARG A 129 -25.02 8.94 39.75
N LYS A 130 -25.46 8.22 38.71
CA LYS A 130 -26.87 7.92 38.45
C LYS A 130 -26.98 6.67 37.55
N ASP A 131 -27.23 5.56 38.24
CA ASP A 131 -27.98 4.33 37.97
C ASP A 131 -28.50 3.96 36.56
N GLN A 132 -28.52 2.62 36.38
CA GLN A 132 -29.39 1.76 35.53
C GLN A 132 -28.96 1.56 34.06
N LYS A 133 -28.85 0.34 33.52
CA LYS A 133 -29.48 -0.96 33.84
C LYS A 133 -28.57 -2.11 33.41
N ASP A 134 -28.57 -3.17 34.20
CA ASP A 134 -27.92 -4.44 33.94
C ASP A 134 -28.57 -5.18 32.75
N GLU A 135 -27.81 -5.37 31.67
CA GLU A 135 -28.14 -6.33 30.63
C GLU A 135 -27.23 -7.55 30.81
N LYS A 136 -27.87 -8.68 31.11
CA LYS A 136 -27.23 -9.98 31.40
C LYS A 136 -26.35 -10.38 30.22
N LYS A 137 -25.04 -10.51 30.44
CA LYS A 137 -24.14 -11.18 29.48
C LYS A 137 -24.33 -12.68 29.63
N ASP A 138 -24.90 -13.30 28.60
CA ASP A 138 -24.93 -14.75 28.43
C ASP A 138 -23.48 -15.28 28.38
N PRO A 139 -23.07 -16.24 29.25
CA PRO A 139 -21.67 -16.66 29.36
C PRO A 139 -21.14 -17.50 28.19
N PHE A 140 -21.93 -17.72 27.13
CA PHE A 140 -21.53 -18.57 26.01
C PHE A 140 -21.92 -17.97 24.65
N PHE A 141 -21.30 -16.83 24.28
CA PHE A 141 -21.33 -16.39 22.89
C PHE A 141 -20.32 -17.22 22.08
N ILE A 142 -20.80 -18.27 21.43
CA ILE A 142 -20.07 -18.96 20.37
C ILE A 142 -20.34 -18.15 19.09
N PRO A 143 -19.35 -17.47 18.51
CA PRO A 143 -19.60 -16.67 17.34
C PRO A 143 -19.73 -17.57 16.11
N VAL A 144 -20.96 -17.77 15.65
CA VAL A 144 -21.20 -18.22 14.28
C VAL A 144 -21.04 -17.00 13.40
N TYR A 145 -19.89 -16.85 12.75
CA TYR A 145 -19.72 -15.77 11.78
C TYR A 145 -19.39 -16.31 10.40
N SER A 146 -20.04 -15.70 9.41
CA SER A 146 -19.46 -15.51 8.09
C SER A 146 -20.13 -14.32 7.42
N ASP A 147 -20.15 -13.15 8.07
CA ASP A 147 -20.44 -11.92 7.34
C ASP A 147 -19.22 -11.63 6.46
N ILE A 148 -19.38 -11.85 5.15
CA ILE A 148 -18.36 -11.58 4.15
C ILE A 148 -18.62 -10.19 3.60
N ILE A 149 -17.69 -9.28 3.85
CA ILE A 149 -17.72 -7.89 3.43
C ILE A 149 -17.01 -7.78 2.09
N ASN A 150 -17.75 -7.44 1.04
CA ASN A 150 -17.21 -7.27 -0.31
C ASN A 150 -17.42 -5.85 -0.85
N THR A 151 -18.26 -5.01 -0.21
CA THR A 151 -18.59 -3.66 -0.71
C THR A 151 -18.24 -2.54 0.28
N VAL A 152 -18.21 -1.30 -0.23
CA VAL A 152 -17.98 -0.09 0.57
C VAL A 152 -19.08 0.10 1.61
N GLU A 153 -20.33 -0.14 1.22
CA GLU A 153 -21.50 0.06 2.08
C GLU A 153 -21.47 -0.92 3.25
N GLU A 154 -21.01 -2.14 3.01
CA GLU A 154 -20.80 -3.15 4.05
C GLU A 154 -19.63 -2.78 4.96
N LEU A 155 -18.53 -2.31 4.38
CA LEU A 155 -17.36 -1.84 5.14
C LEU A 155 -17.71 -0.64 6.05
N ASN A 156 -18.54 0.28 5.57
CA ASN A 156 -18.99 1.45 6.32
C ASN A 156 -19.99 1.14 7.45
N LYS A 157 -20.61 -0.05 7.44
CA LYS A 157 -21.47 -0.51 8.55
C LYS A 157 -20.65 -0.99 9.75
N ILE A 158 -19.38 -1.34 9.55
CA ILE A 158 -18.49 -1.75 10.64
C ILE A 158 -18.17 -0.51 11.49
N PRO A 159 -18.38 -0.57 12.83
CA PRO A 159 -18.01 0.52 13.72
C PRO A 159 -16.54 0.89 13.55
N ARG A 160 -16.26 2.19 13.43
CA ARG A 160 -14.91 2.67 13.09
C ARG A 160 -13.87 2.27 14.14
N GLU A 161 -14.26 2.17 15.39
CA GLU A 161 -13.44 1.73 16.52
C GLU A 161 -12.98 0.28 16.35
N GLN A 162 -13.84 -0.59 15.79
CA GLN A 162 -13.48 -1.98 15.49
C GLN A 162 -12.41 -2.04 14.40
N LEU A 163 -12.57 -1.27 13.31
CA LEU A 163 -11.57 -1.19 12.26
C LEU A 163 -10.24 -0.64 12.80
N LEU A 164 -10.28 0.43 13.59
CA LEU A 164 -9.09 1.06 14.17
C LEU A 164 -8.35 0.18 15.20
N THR A 165 -8.98 -0.89 15.70
CA THR A 165 -8.32 -1.85 16.59
C THR A 165 -7.21 -2.61 15.87
N ILE A 166 -7.33 -2.81 14.55
CA ILE A 166 -6.42 -3.64 13.75
C ILE A 166 -5.71 -2.83 12.67
N PHE A 167 -6.45 -1.93 12.02
CA PHE A 167 -5.99 -1.15 10.88
C PHE A 167 -5.61 0.27 11.31
N SER A 168 -4.61 0.84 10.65
CA SER A 168 -4.31 2.27 10.77
C SER A 168 -5.35 3.11 10.02
N LYS A 169 -5.39 4.42 10.28
CA LYS A 169 -6.26 5.34 9.53
C LYS A 169 -5.99 5.31 8.01
N THR A 170 -4.73 5.22 7.61
CA THR A 170 -4.34 5.19 6.18
C THR A 170 -4.67 3.86 5.52
N GLU A 171 -4.60 2.75 6.26
CA GLU A 171 -5.04 1.44 5.81
C GLU A 171 -6.56 1.41 5.60
N ILE A 172 -7.34 1.94 6.55
CA ILE A 172 -8.81 2.04 6.43
C ILE A 172 -9.20 2.90 5.22
N ASP A 173 -8.56 4.05 5.04
CA ASP A 173 -8.81 4.92 3.88
C ASP A 173 -8.54 4.19 2.56
N ALA A 174 -7.42 3.45 2.48
CA ALA A 174 -7.09 2.66 1.30
C ALA A 174 -8.11 1.53 1.04
N LEU A 175 -8.64 0.89 2.09
CA LEU A 175 -9.70 -0.12 1.97
C LEU A 175 -11.00 0.45 1.40
N ILE A 176 -11.45 1.58 1.95
CA ILE A 176 -12.69 2.25 1.53
C ILE A 176 -12.56 2.68 0.06
N LYS A 177 -11.46 3.35 -0.30
CA LYS A 177 -11.20 3.79 -1.68
C LYS A 177 -11.14 2.61 -2.64
N ARG A 178 -10.43 1.54 -2.28
CA ARG A 178 -10.35 0.32 -3.10
C ARG A 178 -11.72 -0.31 -3.33
N ALA A 179 -12.55 -0.40 -2.29
CA ALA A 179 -13.91 -0.93 -2.38
C ALA A 179 -14.80 -0.05 -3.28
N GLY A 180 -14.58 1.27 -3.26
CA GLY A 180 -15.33 2.26 -4.04
C GLY A 180 -14.86 2.40 -5.48
N ASN A 181 -13.87 1.61 -5.91
CA ASN A 181 -13.17 1.76 -7.20
C ASN A 181 -12.54 3.15 -7.38
N GLU A 182 -12.14 3.78 -6.28
CA GLU A 182 -11.40 5.04 -6.27
C GLU A 182 -9.88 4.79 -6.26
N LYS A 183 -9.11 5.81 -6.62
CA LYS A 183 -7.64 5.78 -6.55
C LYS A 183 -7.16 5.67 -5.10
N TYR A 184 -6.17 4.80 -4.84
CA TYR A 184 -5.62 4.57 -3.51
C TYR A 184 -4.12 4.25 -3.56
N ILE A 185 -3.44 4.41 -2.40
CA ILE A 185 -2.03 4.04 -2.23
C ILE A 185 -1.94 2.54 -1.96
N ARG A 186 -1.36 1.80 -2.91
CA ARG A 186 -1.30 0.33 -2.91
C ARG A 186 -0.61 -0.25 -1.68
N GLN A 187 0.44 0.42 -1.20
CA GLN A 187 1.21 -0.01 -0.03
C GLN A 187 0.32 -0.09 1.23
N TYR A 188 -0.56 0.89 1.45
CA TYR A 188 -1.47 0.89 2.60
C TYR A 188 -2.54 -0.19 2.46
N TYR A 189 -3.12 -0.36 1.27
CA TYR A 189 -4.07 -1.45 1.03
C TYR A 189 -3.44 -2.83 1.26
N HIS A 190 -2.22 -3.09 0.78
CA HIS A 190 -1.55 -4.37 1.00
C HIS A 190 -1.18 -4.60 2.47
N ARG A 191 -0.76 -3.57 3.19
CA ARG A 191 -0.54 -3.65 4.64
C ARG A 191 -1.84 -4.00 5.38
N ALA A 192 -2.96 -3.42 4.95
CA ALA A 192 -4.29 -3.79 5.47
C ALA A 192 -4.64 -5.25 5.16
N LYS A 193 -4.44 -5.70 3.91
CA LYS A 193 -4.75 -7.07 3.47
C LYS A 193 -4.02 -8.14 4.29
N LYS A 194 -2.76 -7.90 4.66
CA LYS A 194 -1.98 -8.80 5.55
C LYS A 194 -2.64 -9.00 6.93
N LYS A 195 -3.56 -8.12 7.34
CA LYS A 195 -4.24 -8.15 8.64
C LYS A 195 -5.68 -8.67 8.57
N TYR A 196 -6.20 -9.01 7.38
CA TYR A 196 -7.57 -9.50 7.23
C TYR A 196 -7.85 -10.74 8.07
N GLN A 197 -6.93 -11.71 8.07
CA GLN A 197 -7.05 -12.92 8.88
C GLN A 197 -7.17 -12.59 10.37
N LYS A 198 -6.33 -11.69 10.87
CA LYS A 198 -6.38 -11.24 12.27
C LYS A 198 -7.70 -10.53 12.60
N PHE A 199 -8.25 -9.76 11.65
CA PHE A 199 -9.54 -9.11 11.82
C PHE A 199 -10.68 -10.13 11.89
N GLU A 200 -10.66 -11.15 11.03
CA GLU A 200 -11.60 -12.28 11.04
C GLU A 200 -11.48 -13.09 12.34
N GLU A 201 -10.28 -13.34 12.86
CA GLU A 201 -10.08 -14.06 14.12
C GLU A 201 -10.65 -13.32 15.34
N ILE A 202 -10.60 -11.99 15.35
CA ILE A 202 -11.01 -11.17 16.51
C ILE A 202 -12.49 -10.81 16.46
N PHE A 203 -13.01 -10.46 15.28
CA PHE A 203 -14.38 -9.96 15.12
C PHE A 203 -15.27 -10.93 14.35
N GLY A 204 -14.72 -12.00 13.79
CA GLY A 204 -15.43 -12.97 12.96
C GLY A 204 -15.86 -12.47 11.59
N ILE A 205 -15.57 -11.21 11.27
CA ILE A 205 -15.99 -10.59 10.02
C ILE A 205 -14.89 -10.82 8.98
N LYS A 206 -15.26 -11.39 7.83
CA LYS A 206 -14.32 -11.65 6.74
C LYS A 206 -14.36 -10.51 5.73
N ILE A 207 -13.21 -9.87 5.50
CA ILE A 207 -13.08 -8.81 4.47
C ILE A 207 -12.54 -9.42 3.17
N ASN A 208 -13.22 -9.18 2.06
CA ASN A 208 -12.86 -9.68 0.74
C ASN A 208 -13.07 -8.61 -0.34
N ILE A 209 -12.21 -7.58 -0.29
CA ILE A 209 -12.19 -6.38 -1.15
C ILE A 209 -10.88 -6.35 -1.94
#